data_AF-A0A1C4GT73-F1
#
_entry.id   AF-A0A1C4GT73-F1
#
_cell.length_a   1.000
_cell.length_b   1.000
_cell.length_c   1.000
_cell.angle_alpha   90.00
_cell.angle_beta   90.00
_cell.angle_gamma   90.00
#
_symmetry.space_group_name_H-M   'P 1'
#
loop_
_entity.id
_entity.type
_entity.pdbx_description
1 polymer ?
#
loop_
_entity_poly.entity_id
_entity_poly.type
_entity_poly.pdbx_seq_one_letter_code
_entity_poly.pdbx_strand_id
1 'polypeptide(L)'
;MIKQQLKYLRLPFLLCSSLLLSACDNSKNSSTENSSIEAQDKVMQELITEPVKAFEKMPDDLHDIALLTDFDTRFTQMSDDMEDELSKMQKSGELTDDFVHNRKRDNVQSALTMLKDLDLKTEQGRYIQGLIAEYWQTQAKLYHEQTTSKADKIKLSQDQVKGLGGFLHAQEQLEYWQSQYPALSKHETLDSNS
;
A
#
# COMPACT_ATOMS: atom_id res chain seq x y z
N MET A 1 -11.58 -61.37 3.66
CA MET A 1 -11.08 -62.14 4.82
C MET A 1 -9.67 -62.60 4.51
N ILE A 2 -8.69 -62.25 5.37
CA ILE A 2 -7.28 -62.74 5.46
C ILE A 2 -6.35 -62.30 4.31
N LYS A 3 -5.50 -61.26 4.46
CA LYS A 3 -4.20 -61.13 5.17
C LYS A 3 -3.02 -61.93 4.59
N GLN A 4 -1.97 -61.16 4.23
CA GLN A 4 -0.54 -61.44 4.43
C GLN A 4 0.15 -62.46 3.49
N GLN A 5 1.44 -62.38 3.16
CA GLN A 5 2.50 -61.38 3.27
C GLN A 5 3.64 -61.87 2.35
N LEU A 6 4.42 -60.92 1.88
CA LEU A 6 5.61 -61.02 1.05
C LEU A 6 6.69 -61.99 1.58
N LYS A 7 7.38 -62.73 0.70
CA LYS A 7 8.83 -63.01 0.86
C LYS A 7 9.55 -63.48 -0.42
N TYR A 8 10.22 -62.51 -1.03
CA TYR A 8 11.56 -62.50 -1.68
C TYR A 8 12.13 -63.77 -2.34
N LEU A 9 12.46 -63.64 -3.63
CA LEU A 9 13.65 -64.23 -4.21
C LEU A 9 14.41 -63.17 -5.04
N ARG A 10 15.71 -63.07 -4.76
CA ARG A 10 16.67 -62.06 -5.25
C ARG A 10 17.18 -62.42 -6.65
N LEU A 11 17.47 -61.42 -7.49
CA LEU A 11 18.70 -61.39 -8.30
C LEU A 11 19.04 -59.95 -8.74
N PRO A 12 20.33 -59.54 -8.75
CA PRO A 12 20.76 -58.15 -8.87
C PRO A 12 21.09 -57.76 -10.31
N PHE A 13 20.94 -56.46 -10.62
CA PHE A 13 21.68 -55.87 -11.73
C PHE A 13 22.18 -54.48 -11.34
N LEU A 14 23.51 -54.36 -11.45
CA LEU A 14 24.30 -53.14 -11.38
C LEU A 14 23.80 -52.15 -12.43
N LEU A 15 23.89 -50.84 -12.14
CA LEU A 15 24.42 -49.86 -13.08
C LEU A 15 24.72 -48.56 -12.33
N CYS A 16 26.02 -48.21 -12.32
CA CYS A 16 26.56 -46.92 -11.93
C CYS A 16 25.91 -45.80 -12.74
N SER A 17 25.60 -44.69 -12.08
CA SER A 17 25.51 -43.39 -12.74
C SER A 17 26.15 -42.37 -11.81
N SER A 18 27.42 -42.09 -12.06
CA SER A 18 28.10 -40.92 -11.54
C SER A 18 27.35 -39.69 -12.05
N LEU A 19 26.78 -38.89 -11.15
CA LEU A 19 26.31 -37.55 -11.49
C LEU A 19 27.56 -36.70 -11.75
N LEU A 20 27.96 -36.56 -13.01
CA LEU A 20 28.83 -35.49 -13.43
C LEU A 20 28.00 -34.21 -13.39
N LEU A 21 28.18 -33.42 -12.33
CA LEU A 21 27.78 -32.01 -12.31
C LEU A 21 28.67 -31.25 -13.30
N SER A 22 28.27 -31.25 -14.57
CA SER A 22 28.70 -30.23 -15.51
C SER A 22 28.01 -28.93 -15.13
N ALA A 23 28.73 -28.05 -14.43
CA ALA A 23 28.41 -26.64 -14.39
C ALA A 23 28.60 -26.07 -15.81
N CYS A 24 27.58 -26.20 -16.64
CA CYS A 24 27.44 -25.39 -17.84
C CYS A 24 27.01 -24.01 -17.39
N ASP A 25 28.00 -23.11 -17.31
CA ASP A 25 27.77 -21.68 -17.40
C ASP A 25 27.04 -21.42 -18.72
N ASN A 26 25.80 -20.95 -18.62
CA ASN A 26 25.12 -20.36 -19.76
C ASN A 26 24.42 -19.09 -19.29
N SER A 27 25.04 -18.01 -19.70
CA SER A 27 24.60 -16.62 -19.61
C SER A 27 23.12 -16.41 -19.93
N LYS A 28 22.55 -15.40 -19.26
CA LYS A 28 21.32 -14.64 -19.59
C LYS A 28 20.00 -15.33 -19.24
N ASN A 29 19.55 -15.10 -18.01
CA ASN A 29 18.17 -14.75 -17.65
C ASN A 29 18.10 -14.46 -16.13
N SER A 30 18.67 -13.34 -15.68
CA SER A 30 18.61 -12.92 -14.26
C SER A 30 18.02 -11.53 -14.04
N SER A 31 17.48 -10.89 -15.08
CA SER A 31 16.98 -9.52 -14.98
C SER A 31 15.52 -9.42 -14.50
N THR A 32 14.75 -10.50 -14.58
CA THR A 32 13.30 -10.48 -14.22
C THR A 32 13.02 -10.99 -12.81
N GLU A 33 13.79 -11.95 -12.28
CA GLU A 33 13.61 -12.45 -10.90
C GLU A 33 14.18 -11.49 -9.84
N ASN A 34 15.35 -10.90 -10.08
CA ASN A 34 15.97 -10.00 -9.11
C ASN A 34 15.19 -8.69 -8.91
N SER A 35 14.56 -8.16 -9.97
CA SER A 35 13.76 -6.93 -9.87
C SER A 35 12.44 -7.11 -9.13
N SER A 36 11.88 -8.32 -9.13
CA SER A 36 10.67 -8.65 -8.36
C SER A 36 10.94 -8.78 -6.86
N ILE A 37 12.08 -9.38 -6.48
CA ILE A 37 12.48 -9.54 -5.08
C ILE A 37 12.78 -8.17 -4.47
N GLU A 38 13.55 -7.32 -5.16
CA GLU A 38 13.85 -5.95 -4.70
C GLU A 38 12.60 -5.07 -4.54
N ALA A 39 11.61 -5.21 -5.43
CA ALA A 39 10.35 -4.47 -5.31
C ALA A 39 9.53 -4.94 -4.09
N GLN A 40 9.50 -6.25 -3.82
CA GLN A 40 8.82 -6.81 -2.66
C GLN A 40 9.50 -6.41 -1.35
N ASP A 41 10.83 -6.41 -1.29
CA ASP A 41 11.59 -5.98 -0.12
C ASP A 41 11.35 -4.50 0.23
N LYS A 42 11.25 -3.63 -0.79
CA LYS A 42 10.90 -2.21 -0.60
C LYS A 42 9.50 -2.03 -0.02
N VAL A 43 8.52 -2.79 -0.51
CA VAL A 43 7.16 -2.80 0.06
C VAL A 43 7.23 -3.20 1.53
N MET A 44 7.90 -4.31 1.84
CA MET A 44 8.01 -4.81 3.21
C MET A 44 8.68 -3.81 4.15
N GLN A 45 9.67 -3.05 3.68
CA GLN A 45 10.31 -2.00 4.47
C GLN A 45 9.35 -0.86 4.79
N GLU A 46 8.53 -0.45 3.84
CA GLU A 46 7.53 0.60 4.02
C GLU A 46 6.35 0.16 4.90
N LEU A 47 6.13 -1.14 5.10
CA LEU A 47 5.11 -1.65 6.03
C LEU A 47 5.55 -1.60 7.50
N ILE A 48 6.82 -1.32 7.78
CA ILE A 48 7.32 -1.17 9.15
C ILE A 48 7.08 0.27 9.59
N THR A 49 6.11 0.47 10.48
CA THR A 49 5.77 1.78 11.03
C THR A 49 6.57 2.10 12.31
N GLU A 50 6.67 3.39 12.63
CA GLU A 50 7.23 3.83 13.90
C GLU A 50 6.25 3.55 15.06
N PRO A 51 6.71 3.40 16.31
CA PRO A 51 5.81 3.31 17.44
C PRO A 51 4.91 4.55 17.57
N VAL A 52 3.64 4.34 17.91
CA VAL A 52 2.67 5.41 18.19
C VAL A 52 3.23 6.38 19.23
N LYS A 53 3.39 7.64 18.83
CA LYS A 53 3.78 8.77 19.69
C LYS A 53 2.62 9.15 20.61
N ALA A 54 2.91 9.26 21.91
CA ALA A 54 1.93 9.73 22.89
C ALA A 54 1.78 11.26 22.85
N PHE A 55 0.54 11.72 23.01
CA PHE A 55 0.18 13.13 23.18
C PHE A 55 -0.76 13.26 24.39
N GLU A 56 -0.79 14.44 25.00
CA GLU A 56 -1.75 14.75 26.05
C GLU A 56 -3.15 14.96 25.44
N LYS A 57 -4.20 14.58 26.18
CA LYS A 57 -5.57 14.83 25.76
C LYS A 57 -5.89 16.31 25.78
N MET A 58 -6.44 16.83 24.68
CA MET A 58 -6.85 18.23 24.57
C MET A 58 -8.36 18.37 24.38
N PRO A 59 -8.96 19.52 24.80
CA PRO A 59 -10.39 19.77 24.59
C PRO A 59 -10.84 19.69 23.12
N ASP A 60 -9.96 20.07 22.18
CA ASP A 60 -10.26 20.08 20.74
C ASP A 60 -9.97 18.72 20.05
N ASP A 61 -9.60 17.67 20.79
CA ASP A 61 -9.28 16.36 20.21
C ASP A 61 -10.45 15.81 19.36
N LEU A 62 -11.69 15.90 19.86
CA LEU A 62 -12.85 15.41 19.13
C LEU A 62 -13.11 16.18 17.82
N HIS A 63 -12.77 17.47 17.78
CA HIS A 63 -12.88 18.30 16.57
C HIS A 63 -11.85 17.86 15.53
N ASP A 64 -10.59 17.74 15.92
CA ASP A 64 -9.51 17.33 15.01
C ASP A 64 -9.68 15.89 14.51
N ILE A 65 -10.10 14.96 15.39
CA ILE A 65 -10.41 13.58 15.03
C ILE A 65 -11.52 13.56 13.97
N ALA A 66 -12.59 14.34 14.15
CA ALA A 66 -13.68 14.40 13.18
C ALA A 66 -13.22 14.91 11.81
N LEU A 67 -12.38 15.96 11.79
CA LEU A 67 -11.83 16.50 10.53
C LEU A 67 -10.93 15.50 9.81
N LEU A 68 -10.05 14.79 10.54
CA LEU A 68 -9.17 13.78 9.94
C LEU A 68 -9.95 12.54 9.46
N THR A 69 -11.00 12.15 10.17
CA THR A 69 -11.88 11.03 9.78
C THR A 69 -12.72 11.39 8.56
N ASP A 70 -13.24 12.63 8.46
CA ASP A 70 -13.93 13.12 7.27
C ASP A 70 -13.00 13.17 6.06
N PHE A 71 -11.75 13.63 6.25
CA PHE A 71 -10.74 13.60 5.22
C PHE A 71 -10.54 12.18 4.67
N ASP A 72 -10.31 11.20 5.54
CA ASP A 72 -10.07 9.80 5.15
C ASP A 72 -11.26 9.19 4.41
N THR A 73 -12.47 9.45 4.91
CA THR A 73 -13.73 9.00 4.28
C THR A 73 -13.89 9.57 2.87
N ARG A 74 -13.75 10.90 2.73
CA ARG A 74 -13.95 11.58 1.44
C ARG A 74 -12.85 11.24 0.44
N PHE A 75 -11.62 11.08 0.91
CA PHE A 75 -10.50 10.71 0.05
C PHE A 75 -10.63 9.27 -0.44
N THR A 76 -11.06 8.34 0.42
CA THR A 76 -11.35 6.95 0.05
C THR A 76 -12.44 6.89 -1.01
N GLN A 77 -13.58 7.57 -0.76
CA GLN A 77 -14.68 7.61 -1.74
C GLN A 77 -14.23 8.17 -3.11
N MET A 78 -13.47 9.26 -3.11
CA MET A 78 -12.95 9.86 -4.35
C MET A 78 -11.98 8.92 -5.09
N SER A 79 -11.17 8.16 -4.34
CA SER A 79 -10.24 7.19 -4.91
C SER A 79 -10.97 5.99 -5.49
N ASP A 80 -11.99 5.48 -4.81
CA ASP A 80 -12.84 4.39 -5.29
C ASP A 80 -13.58 4.81 -6.57
N ASP A 81 -14.16 6.01 -6.60
CA ASP A 81 -14.83 6.57 -7.78
C ASP A 81 -13.88 6.67 -8.99
N MET A 82 -12.63 7.08 -8.74
CA MET A 82 -11.58 7.11 -9.76
C MET A 82 -11.24 5.70 -10.25
N GLU A 83 -11.05 4.72 -9.36
CA GLU A 83 -10.76 3.33 -9.74
C GLU A 83 -11.89 2.71 -10.57
N ASP A 84 -13.13 3.05 -10.25
CA ASP A 84 -14.31 2.68 -11.01
C ASP A 84 -14.33 3.30 -12.42
N GLU A 85 -13.98 4.59 -12.55
CA GLU A 85 -13.83 5.29 -13.84
C GLU A 85 -12.77 4.60 -14.71
N LEU A 86 -11.58 4.37 -14.14
CA LEU A 86 -10.47 3.72 -14.83
C LEU A 86 -10.85 2.30 -15.29
N SER A 87 -11.54 1.55 -14.42
CA SER A 87 -12.03 0.20 -14.73
C SER A 87 -13.07 0.19 -15.86
N LYS A 88 -13.98 1.18 -15.90
CA LYS A 88 -14.97 1.33 -16.96
C LYS A 88 -14.29 1.64 -18.30
N MET A 89 -13.33 2.56 -18.31
CA MET A 89 -12.58 2.92 -19.51
C MET A 89 -11.69 1.77 -20.02
N GLN A 90 -11.15 0.97 -19.10
CA GLN A 90 -10.40 -0.23 -19.48
C GLN A 90 -11.30 -1.22 -20.24
N LYS A 91 -12.53 -1.41 -19.75
CA LYS A 91 -13.52 -2.29 -20.37
C LYS A 91 -14.04 -1.76 -21.71
N SER A 92 -14.13 -0.45 -21.90
CA SER A 92 -14.52 0.15 -23.19
C SER A 92 -13.38 0.22 -24.21
N GLY A 93 -12.13 -0.04 -23.80
CA GLY A 93 -10.95 0.08 -24.67
C GLY A 93 -10.49 1.53 -24.89
N GLU A 94 -10.99 2.47 -24.09
CA GLU A 94 -10.70 3.90 -24.19
C GLU A 94 -9.59 4.35 -23.22
N LEU A 95 -9.15 3.45 -22.31
CA LEU A 95 -8.13 3.76 -21.32
C LEU A 95 -6.75 3.94 -21.98
N THR A 96 -6.15 5.10 -21.78
CA THR A 96 -4.78 5.40 -22.21
C THR A 96 -3.87 5.63 -21.01
N ASP A 97 -2.57 5.38 -21.17
CA ASP A 97 -1.56 5.65 -20.14
C ASP A 97 -1.57 7.12 -19.69
N ASP A 98 -1.75 8.06 -20.63
CA ASP A 98 -1.82 9.49 -20.34
C ASP A 98 -3.05 9.84 -19.50
N PHE A 99 -4.19 9.18 -19.76
CA PHE A 99 -5.39 9.37 -18.95
C PHE A 99 -5.19 8.85 -17.53
N VAL A 100 -4.65 7.63 -17.36
CA VAL A 100 -4.34 7.06 -16.04
C VAL A 100 -3.40 7.98 -15.27
N HIS A 101 -2.33 8.46 -15.91
CA HIS A 101 -1.35 9.34 -15.29
C HIS A 101 -1.97 10.66 -14.84
N ASN A 102 -2.74 11.33 -15.71
CA ASN A 102 -3.41 12.58 -15.38
C ASN A 102 -4.44 12.40 -14.25
N ARG A 103 -5.26 11.33 -14.28
CA ARG A 103 -6.21 11.04 -13.21
C ARG A 103 -5.53 10.83 -11.87
N LYS A 104 -4.44 10.05 -11.83
CA LYS A 104 -3.67 9.84 -10.60
C LYS A 104 -3.07 11.15 -10.06
N ARG A 105 -2.52 11.99 -10.95
CA ARG A 105 -2.02 13.32 -10.59
C ARG A 105 -3.13 14.20 -9.99
N ASP A 106 -4.31 14.21 -10.62
CA ASP A 106 -5.46 14.99 -10.15
C ASP A 106 -5.96 14.49 -8.78
N ASN A 107 -5.97 13.17 -8.54
CA ASN A 107 -6.32 12.58 -7.24
C ASN A 107 -5.33 13.01 -6.13
N VAL A 108 -4.02 12.94 -6.41
CA VAL A 108 -2.97 13.39 -5.49
C VAL A 108 -3.11 14.88 -5.15
N GLN A 109 -3.40 15.72 -6.15
CA GLN A 109 -3.60 17.15 -5.91
C GLN A 109 -4.87 17.44 -5.09
N SER A 110 -5.89 16.60 -5.24
CA SER A 110 -7.12 16.68 -4.46
C SER A 110 -6.85 16.33 -2.98
N ALA A 111 -6.07 15.28 -2.71
CA ALA A 111 -5.62 14.94 -1.36
C ALA A 111 -4.87 16.10 -0.69
N LEU A 112 -3.90 16.69 -1.39
CA LEU A 112 -3.11 17.82 -0.86
C LEU A 112 -3.97 19.06 -0.57
N THR A 113 -4.93 19.35 -1.43
CA THR A 113 -5.87 20.48 -1.22
C THR A 113 -6.73 20.22 0.00
N MET A 114 -7.36 19.04 0.08
CA MET A 114 -8.22 18.65 1.20
C MET A 114 -7.47 18.68 2.54
N LEU A 115 -6.22 18.20 2.58
CA LEU A 115 -5.38 18.23 3.78
C LEU A 115 -5.07 19.65 4.23
N LYS A 116 -4.72 20.53 3.28
CA LYS A 116 -4.36 21.91 3.57
C LYS A 116 -5.54 22.68 4.19
N ASP A 117 -6.76 22.32 3.82
CA ASP A 117 -7.98 22.98 4.28
C ASP A 117 -8.44 22.51 5.67
N LEU A 118 -7.77 21.50 6.27
CA LEU A 118 -8.08 21.05 7.63
C LEU A 118 -7.65 22.09 8.67
N ASP A 119 -8.62 22.59 9.43
CA ASP A 119 -8.42 23.56 10.51
C ASP A 119 -8.17 22.86 11.86
N LEU A 120 -7.01 22.19 11.96
CA LEU A 120 -6.62 21.38 13.11
C LEU A 120 -6.04 22.21 14.27
N LYS A 121 -6.56 22.00 15.48
CA LYS A 121 -6.30 22.80 16.67
C LYS A 121 -5.22 22.21 17.58
N THR A 122 -5.09 20.89 17.60
CA THR A 122 -4.20 20.16 18.51
C THR A 122 -2.82 19.89 17.90
N GLU A 123 -1.83 19.61 18.75
CA GLU A 123 -0.51 19.16 18.27
C GLU A 123 -0.61 17.79 17.57
N GLN A 124 -1.39 16.87 18.14
CA GLN A 124 -1.56 15.52 17.59
C GLN A 124 -2.21 15.55 16.20
N GLY A 125 -3.26 16.37 16.03
CA GLY A 125 -3.92 16.55 14.73
C GLY A 125 -2.95 17.07 13.67
N ARG A 126 -2.19 18.13 13.97
CA ARG A 126 -1.18 18.68 13.05
C ARG A 126 -0.04 17.70 12.77
N TYR A 127 0.33 16.87 13.74
CA TYR A 127 1.33 15.83 13.54
C TYR A 127 0.84 14.78 12.52
N ILE A 128 -0.38 14.27 12.69
CA ILE A 128 -1.01 13.33 11.74
C ILE A 128 -1.13 13.97 10.35
N GLN A 129 -1.62 15.21 10.26
CA GLN A 129 -1.70 15.95 9.00
C GLN A 129 -0.33 16.07 8.30
N GLY A 130 0.73 16.31 9.07
CA GLY A 130 2.10 16.39 8.55
C GLY A 130 2.56 15.09 7.90
N LEU A 131 2.34 13.95 8.57
CA LEU A 131 2.67 12.62 8.04
C LEU A 131 1.91 12.32 6.74
N ILE A 132 0.59 12.59 6.72
CA ILE A 132 -0.23 12.37 5.54
C ILE A 132 0.21 13.31 4.40
N ALA A 133 0.49 14.57 4.70
CA ALA A 133 0.96 15.54 3.71
C ALA A 133 2.31 15.16 3.11
N GLU A 134 3.25 14.63 3.91
CA GLU A 134 4.55 14.17 3.42
C GLU A 134 4.41 13.04 2.39
N TYR A 135 3.53 12.08 2.66
CA TYR A 135 3.21 11.01 1.72
C TYR A 135 2.69 11.59 0.39
N TRP A 136 1.64 12.41 0.44
CA TRP A 136 1.03 12.96 -0.78
C TRP A 136 1.96 13.92 -1.53
N GLN A 137 2.83 14.66 -0.84
CA GLN A 137 3.86 15.48 -1.49
C GLN A 137 4.90 14.61 -2.20
N THR A 138 5.23 13.45 -1.63
CA THR A 138 6.10 12.46 -2.28
C THR A 138 5.44 11.92 -3.54
N GLN A 139 4.16 11.52 -3.46
CA GLN A 139 3.39 11.07 -4.61
C GLN A 139 3.27 12.17 -5.68
N ALA A 140 3.06 13.43 -5.28
CA ALA A 140 2.93 14.55 -6.22
C ALA A 140 4.19 14.74 -7.07
N LYS A 141 5.38 14.57 -6.47
CA LYS A 141 6.65 14.64 -7.20
C LYS A 141 6.73 13.54 -8.26
N LEU A 142 6.27 12.33 -7.94
CA LEU A 142 6.27 11.19 -8.86
C LEU A 142 5.35 11.42 -10.07
N TYR A 143 4.16 12.00 -9.85
CA TYR A 143 3.20 12.27 -10.92
C TYR A 143 3.35 13.64 -11.59
N HIS A 144 4.30 14.48 -11.14
CA HIS A 144 4.66 15.72 -11.84
C HIS A 144 5.62 15.44 -13.01
N GLU A 145 6.44 14.41 -12.90
CA GLU A 145 7.39 14.01 -13.95
C GLU A 145 6.67 13.20 -15.03
N GLN A 146 6.68 13.71 -16.27
CA GLN A 146 6.07 13.03 -17.40
C GLN A 146 6.99 11.89 -17.87
N THR A 147 6.59 10.65 -17.62
CA THR A 147 7.42 9.47 -17.96
C THR A 147 7.42 9.23 -19.47
N THR A 148 8.53 9.56 -20.15
CA THR A 148 8.63 9.40 -21.61
C THR A 148 9.30 8.08 -22.02
N SER A 149 10.08 7.44 -21.14
CA SER A 149 10.77 6.18 -21.43
C SER A 149 10.22 4.97 -20.65
N LYS A 150 10.46 3.76 -21.17
CA LYS A 150 10.12 2.51 -20.45
C LYS A 150 10.86 2.37 -19.12
N ALA A 151 12.08 2.90 -19.01
CA ALA A 151 12.84 2.88 -17.77
C ALA A 151 12.19 3.78 -16.71
N ASP A 152 11.68 4.94 -17.12
CA ASP A 152 10.96 5.87 -16.22
C ASP A 152 9.66 5.24 -15.70
N LYS A 153 8.94 4.48 -16.53
CA LYS A 153 7.73 3.75 -16.11
C LYS A 153 8.02 2.67 -15.06
N ILE A 154 9.12 1.93 -15.21
CA ILE A 154 9.53 0.91 -14.23
C ILE A 154 9.94 1.56 -12.90
N LYS A 155 10.70 2.66 -12.97
CA LYS A 155 11.09 3.43 -11.78
C LYS A 155 9.88 4.03 -11.07
N LEU A 156 8.94 4.62 -11.82
CA LEU A 156 7.71 5.16 -11.27
C LEU A 156 6.91 4.09 -10.51
N SER A 157 6.80 2.87 -11.07
CA SER A 157 6.12 1.76 -10.40
C SER A 157 6.79 1.33 -9.10
N GLN A 158 8.12 1.39 -9.02
CA GLN A 158 8.85 1.07 -7.79
C GLN A 158 8.80 2.20 -6.76
N ASP A 159 8.71 3.45 -7.20
CA ASP A 159 8.71 4.60 -6.31
C ASP A 159 7.30 4.92 -5.77
N GLN A 160 6.24 4.33 -6.32
CA GLN A 160 4.85 4.47 -5.84
C GLN A 160 4.66 4.13 -4.36
N VAL A 161 5.45 3.21 -3.83
CA VAL A 161 5.36 2.76 -2.42
C VAL A 161 6.14 3.67 -1.46
N LYS A 162 6.90 4.63 -2.00
CA LYS A 162 7.77 5.49 -1.20
C LYS A 162 6.95 6.36 -0.25
N GLY A 163 7.34 6.31 1.02
CA GLY A 163 6.69 7.08 2.09
C GLY A 163 5.37 6.47 2.58
N LEU A 164 5.01 5.29 2.10
CA LEU A 164 3.83 4.56 2.57
C LEU A 164 3.92 4.28 4.07
N GLY A 165 5.11 4.00 4.62
CA GLY A 165 5.26 3.77 6.06
C GLY A 165 4.89 4.98 6.93
N GLY A 166 5.19 6.20 6.46
CA GLY A 166 4.75 7.42 7.14
C GLY A 166 3.23 7.61 7.08
N PHE A 167 2.60 7.24 5.96
CA PHE A 167 1.15 7.27 5.83
C PHE A 167 0.45 6.24 6.72
N LEU A 168 0.95 5.00 6.74
CA LEU A 168 0.44 3.95 7.62
C LEU A 168 0.57 4.34 9.10
N HIS A 169 1.72 4.92 9.47
CA HIS A 169 1.91 5.47 10.81
C HIS A 169 0.88 6.56 11.15
N ALA A 170 0.53 7.42 10.19
CA ALA A 170 -0.51 8.43 10.40
C ALA A 170 -1.89 7.80 10.67
N GLN A 171 -2.20 6.69 9.99
CA GLN A 171 -3.44 5.93 10.21
C GLN A 171 -3.44 5.27 11.60
N GLU A 172 -2.35 4.61 11.99
CA GLU A 172 -2.20 4.02 13.33
C GLU A 172 -2.32 5.07 14.45
N GLN A 173 -1.76 6.27 14.22
CA GLN A 173 -1.88 7.39 15.14
C GLN A 173 -3.33 7.86 15.30
N LEU A 174 -4.08 7.96 14.19
CA LEU A 174 -5.49 8.35 14.23
C LEU A 174 -6.36 7.28 14.91
N GLU A 175 -6.16 6.00 14.58
CA GLU A 175 -6.88 4.88 15.20
C GLU A 175 -6.64 4.82 16.72
N TYR A 176 -5.37 4.92 17.12
CA TYR A 176 -5.02 4.96 18.54
C TYR A 176 -5.68 6.16 19.24
N TRP A 177 -5.67 7.34 18.62
CA TRP A 177 -6.28 8.53 19.20
C TRP A 177 -7.79 8.37 19.37
N GLN A 178 -8.49 7.87 18.35
CA GLN A 178 -9.92 7.54 18.39
C GLN A 178 -10.24 6.55 19.53
N SER A 179 -9.39 5.53 19.73
CA SER A 179 -9.57 4.52 20.79
C SER A 179 -9.56 5.13 22.21
N GLN A 180 -8.91 6.29 22.38
CA GLN A 180 -8.91 7.00 23.65
C GLN A 180 -10.23 7.72 23.98
N TYR A 181 -11.17 7.78 23.03
CA TYR A 181 -12.46 8.44 23.12
C TYR A 181 -13.64 7.49 22.84
N PRO A 182 -13.99 6.60 23.80
CA PRO A 182 -15.06 5.60 23.63
C PRO A 182 -16.46 6.18 23.38
N ALA A 183 -16.65 7.50 23.51
CA ALA A 183 -17.90 8.16 23.17
C ALA A 183 -18.14 8.20 21.65
N LEU A 184 -17.06 8.18 20.83
CA LEU A 184 -17.15 8.16 19.37
C LEU A 184 -17.77 6.86 18.85
N SER A 185 -17.47 5.71 19.47
CA SER A 185 -17.99 4.40 19.06
C SER A 185 -19.45 4.13 19.46
N LYS A 186 -20.05 4.98 20.31
CA LYS A 186 -21.46 4.85 20.72
C LYS A 186 -22.44 5.56 19.77
N HIS A 187 -21.99 6.51 18.97
CA HIS A 187 -22.88 7.26 18.08
C HIS A 187 -23.30 6.44 16.84
N GLU A 188 -22.44 5.54 16.32
CA GLU A 188 -22.79 4.66 15.17
C GLU A 188 -23.89 3.63 15.47
N THR A 189 -24.11 3.27 16.74
CA THR A 189 -25.10 2.25 17.12
C THR A 189 -26.50 2.80 17.40
N LEU A 190 -26.64 4.13 17.54
CA LEU A 190 -27.95 4.78 17.75
C LEU A 190 -28.57 5.26 16.42
N ASP A 191 -27.75 5.68 15.46
CA ASP A 191 -28.23 6.16 14.15
C ASP A 191 -28.62 5.02 13.18
N SER A 192 -28.26 3.77 13.51
CA SER A 192 -28.68 2.56 12.76
C SER A 192 -30.01 1.95 13.26
N ASN A 193 -30.64 2.54 14.28
CA ASN A 193 -31.90 2.07 14.88
C ASN A 193 -33.01 3.14 14.92
N SER A 194 -32.88 4.25 14.18
CA SER A 194 -33.91 5.30 14.06
C SER A 194 -34.51 5.38 12.65
#